data_AF-A0A2T6DFY9-F1
#
_entry.id   AF-A0A2T6DFY9-F1
#
_cell.length_a   1.000
_cell.length_b   1.000
_cell.length_c   1.000
_cell.angle_alpha   90.00
_cell.angle_beta   90.00
_cell.angle_gamma   90.00
#
_symmetry.space_group_name_H-M   'P 1'
#
loop_
_entity.id
_entity.type
_entity.pdbx_description
1 polymer ?
#
loop_
_entity_poly.entity_id
_entity_poly.type
_entity_poly.pdbx_seq_one_letter_code
_entity_poly.pdbx_strand_id
1 'polypeptide(L)'
;MSFSHLVMTLQHLSVITQLNSHSLMSNIIQARDLSQQPPRSPRVKIGGYPLLARALDKGRADLAGTVGEYHFDCPLDNYLFDFKQVKGADVKDLLAKGATDEEVAKWLDTHGTPRTAEEIAGFAAQVEAARPYDMPEKKQWFIDNCATVGIDPAKSTLFDFLEADDAAVARQHAVAS
;
A
#
# COMPACT_ATOMS: atom_id res chain seq x y z
N MET A 1 -5.10 11.17 -56.75
CA MET A 1 -5.57 10.35 -55.62
C MET A 1 -5.42 11.19 -54.36
N SER A 2 -6.54 11.46 -53.70
CA SER A 2 -6.71 12.57 -52.76
C SER A 2 -6.02 12.31 -51.41
N PHE A 3 -5.34 13.33 -50.89
CA PHE A 3 -4.75 13.43 -49.54
C PHE A 3 -5.74 13.11 -48.39
N SER A 4 -7.03 12.98 -48.69
CA SER A 4 -8.10 12.71 -47.72
C SER A 4 -8.07 11.30 -47.10
N HIS A 5 -7.39 10.31 -47.70
CA HIS A 5 -7.38 8.93 -47.16
C HIS A 5 -6.33 8.67 -46.08
N LEU A 6 -5.30 9.53 -45.94
CA LEU A 6 -4.24 9.34 -44.95
C LEU A 6 -4.56 9.99 -43.57
N VAL A 7 -5.53 10.91 -43.53
CA VAL A 7 -5.89 11.64 -42.30
C VAL A 7 -6.90 10.87 -41.44
N MET A 8 -7.71 9.98 -42.03
CA MET A 8 -8.69 9.19 -41.28
C MET A 8 -8.07 8.06 -40.43
N THR A 9 -6.88 7.56 -40.77
CA THR A 9 -6.22 6.50 -39.99
C THR A 9 -5.54 7.05 -38.73
N LEU A 10 -5.08 8.30 -38.74
CA LEU A 10 -4.42 8.94 -37.58
C LEU A 10 -5.41 9.38 -36.49
N GLN A 11 -6.64 9.79 -36.86
CA GLN A 11 -7.67 10.14 -35.87
C GLN A 11 -8.21 8.91 -35.13
N HIS A 12 -8.19 7.72 -35.74
CA HIS A 12 -8.61 6.49 -35.08
C HIS A 12 -7.61 6.00 -34.03
N LEU A 13 -6.30 6.15 -34.25
CA LEU A 13 -5.31 5.83 -33.21
C LEU A 13 -5.41 6.79 -32.00
N SER A 14 -5.70 8.08 -32.21
CA SER A 14 -5.85 9.04 -31.09
C SER A 14 -7.07 8.73 -30.21
N VAL A 15 -8.17 8.28 -30.80
CA VAL A 15 -9.40 7.91 -30.06
C VAL A 15 -9.24 6.57 -29.33
N ILE A 16 -8.57 5.58 -29.94
CA ILE A 16 -8.28 4.28 -29.28
C ILE A 16 -7.34 4.47 -28.08
N THR A 17 -6.35 5.36 -28.18
CA THR A 17 -5.46 5.69 -27.05
C THR A 17 -6.22 6.39 -25.91
N GLN A 18 -7.16 7.28 -26.23
CA GLN A 18 -7.93 8.05 -25.24
C GLN A 18 -9.06 7.25 -24.56
N LEU A 19 -9.63 6.27 -25.26
CA LEU A 19 -10.59 5.31 -24.70
C LEU A 19 -9.92 4.32 -23.74
N ASN A 20 -8.65 3.95 -23.97
CA ASN A 20 -7.88 3.12 -23.05
C ASN A 20 -7.57 3.84 -21.73
N SER A 21 -7.29 5.14 -21.75
CA SER A 21 -7.05 5.92 -20.52
C SER A 21 -8.32 6.05 -19.66
N HIS A 22 -9.50 6.23 -20.27
CA HIS A 22 -10.77 6.28 -19.53
C HIS A 22 -11.23 4.91 -19.02
N SER A 23 -10.96 3.82 -19.76
CA SER A 23 -11.32 2.47 -19.33
C SER A 23 -10.43 1.93 -18.20
N LEU A 24 -9.16 2.34 -18.12
CA LEU A 24 -8.26 1.96 -17.03
C LEU A 24 -8.61 2.66 -15.71
N MET A 25 -9.09 3.90 -15.77
CA MET A 25 -9.55 4.64 -14.58
C MET A 25 -10.87 4.10 -14.01
N SER A 26 -11.65 3.36 -14.80
CA SER A 26 -13.01 2.94 -14.42
C SER A 26 -13.09 1.58 -13.71
N ASN A 27 -11.98 0.85 -13.55
CA ASN A 27 -11.93 -0.45 -12.86
C ASN A 27 -11.09 -0.44 -11.57
N ILE A 28 -10.62 0.72 -11.12
CA ILE A 28 -9.94 0.83 -9.84
C ILE A 28 -11.01 0.70 -8.75
N ILE A 29 -10.95 -0.40 -7.98
CA ILE A 29 -11.70 -0.57 -6.72
C ILE A 29 -11.64 0.75 -5.95
N GLN A 30 -12.79 1.29 -5.52
CA GLN A 30 -12.89 2.60 -4.87
C GLN A 30 -11.76 2.79 -3.85
N ALA A 31 -10.80 3.66 -4.21
CA ALA A 31 -9.60 3.87 -3.43
C ALA A 31 -9.96 4.70 -2.18
N ARG A 32 -9.34 4.33 -1.05
CA ARG A 32 -9.37 5.18 0.13
C ARG A 32 -8.58 6.46 -0.18
N ASP A 33 -9.19 7.63 0.03
CA ASP A 33 -8.46 8.90 -0.06
C ASP A 33 -7.56 9.07 1.16
N LEU A 34 -6.26 8.85 0.97
CA LEU A 34 -5.26 8.93 2.03
C LEU A 34 -4.79 10.37 2.31
N SER A 35 -5.25 11.35 1.52
CA SER A 35 -5.08 12.76 1.86
C SER A 35 -6.04 13.24 2.95
N GLN A 36 -7.05 12.42 3.29
CA GLN A 36 -8.10 12.76 4.27
C GLN A 36 -8.17 11.81 5.46
N GLN A 37 -7.64 10.59 5.32
CA GLN A 37 -7.68 9.56 6.37
C GLN A 37 -6.52 8.58 6.23
N PRO A 38 -6.05 7.97 7.33
CA PRO A 38 -4.97 7.00 7.26
C PRO A 38 -5.38 5.71 6.52
N PRO A 39 -4.41 4.95 5.97
CA PRO A 39 -4.68 3.61 5.47
C PRO A 39 -5.02 2.68 6.62
N ARG A 40 -5.49 1.46 6.32
CA ARG A 40 -5.88 0.49 7.35
C ARG A 40 -4.73 0.21 8.33
N SER A 41 -5.12 -0.15 9.56
CA SER A 41 -4.17 -0.53 10.59
C SER A 41 -3.23 -1.63 10.09
N PRO A 42 -1.94 -1.61 10.48
CA PRO A 42 -0.99 -2.66 10.11
C PRO A 42 -1.38 -4.04 10.66
N ARG A 43 -2.30 -4.11 11.64
CA ARG A 43 -2.84 -5.35 12.24
C ARG A 43 -3.94 -6.01 11.41
N VAL A 44 -4.54 -5.28 10.46
CA VAL A 44 -5.55 -5.86 9.56
C VAL A 44 -4.86 -6.82 8.60
N LYS A 45 -5.10 -8.12 8.80
CA LYS A 45 -4.51 -9.20 8.00
C LYS A 45 -5.42 -9.56 6.83
N ILE A 46 -4.83 -9.72 5.64
CA ILE A 46 -5.51 -10.27 4.45
C ILE A 46 -4.73 -11.52 4.04
N GLY A 47 -5.41 -12.66 3.91
CA GLY A 47 -4.73 -13.95 3.68
C GLY A 47 -3.73 -14.34 4.76
N GLY A 48 -3.87 -13.81 5.98
CA GLY A 48 -2.92 -14.00 7.08
C GLY A 48 -1.72 -13.04 7.08
N TYR A 49 -1.51 -12.28 6.00
CA TYR A 49 -0.41 -11.33 5.87
C TYR A 49 -0.73 -10.00 6.59
N PRO A 50 0.04 -9.60 7.63
CA PRO A 50 -0.03 -8.24 8.14
C PRO A 50 0.54 -7.27 7.10
N LEU A 51 0.32 -5.96 7.29
CA LEU A 51 0.76 -4.89 6.38
C LEU A 51 0.12 -4.89 4.99
N LEU A 52 -0.38 -6.03 4.49
CA LEU A 52 -0.96 -6.14 3.16
C LEU A 52 -2.10 -5.13 2.98
N ALA A 53 -3.07 -5.10 3.89
CA ALA A 53 -4.21 -4.17 3.82
C ALA A 53 -3.76 -2.71 3.67
N ARG A 54 -2.79 -2.30 4.48
CA ARG A 54 -2.21 -0.96 4.46
C ARG A 54 -1.46 -0.68 3.15
N ALA A 55 -0.67 -1.64 2.66
CA ALA A 55 0.05 -1.51 1.41
C ALA A 55 -0.93 -1.37 0.22
N LEU A 56 -2.01 -2.16 0.19
CA LEU A 56 -3.00 -2.07 -0.88
C LEU A 56 -3.77 -0.75 -0.85
N ASP A 57 -4.08 -0.22 0.33
CA ASP A 57 -4.69 1.12 0.44
C ASP A 57 -3.77 2.19 -0.16
N LYS A 58 -2.48 2.15 0.18
CA LYS A 58 -1.48 3.07 -0.39
C LYS A 58 -1.34 2.91 -1.89
N GLY A 59 -1.26 1.68 -2.39
CA GLY A 59 -1.12 1.42 -3.82
C GLY A 59 -2.33 1.90 -4.62
N ARG A 60 -3.56 1.67 -4.12
CA ARG A 60 -4.79 2.17 -4.76
C ARG A 60 -4.90 3.69 -4.70
N ALA A 61 -4.54 4.30 -3.57
CA ALA A 61 -4.55 5.75 -3.42
C ALA A 61 -3.51 6.43 -4.32
N ASP A 62 -2.32 5.84 -4.47
CA ASP A 62 -1.27 6.30 -5.40
C ASP A 62 -1.76 6.24 -6.86
N LEU A 63 -2.40 5.14 -7.27
CA LEU A 63 -3.02 5.03 -8.59
C LEU A 63 -4.17 6.03 -8.81
N ALA A 64 -4.89 6.40 -7.75
CA ALA A 64 -5.99 7.36 -7.78
C ALA A 64 -5.54 8.83 -7.63
N GLY A 65 -4.25 9.09 -7.35
CA GLY A 65 -3.74 10.44 -7.08
C GLY A 65 -4.16 11.02 -5.73
N THR A 66 -4.57 10.19 -4.78
CA THR A 66 -5.09 10.56 -3.45
C THR A 66 -4.23 9.99 -2.32
N VAL A 67 -2.93 9.78 -2.54
CA VAL A 67 -2.04 9.11 -1.58
C VAL A 67 -1.64 10.00 -0.39
N GLY A 68 -1.77 11.32 -0.50
CA GLY A 68 -1.37 12.25 0.55
C GLY A 68 0.13 12.18 0.83
N GLU A 69 0.50 12.09 2.11
CA GLU A 69 1.90 11.98 2.57
C GLU A 69 2.43 10.53 2.55
N TYR A 70 1.57 9.55 2.26
CA TYR A 70 1.96 8.16 2.25
C TYR A 70 2.71 7.78 0.96
N HIS A 71 3.55 6.75 1.05
CA HIS A 71 4.26 6.19 -0.09
C HIS A 71 4.03 4.67 -0.16
N PHE A 72 3.63 4.19 -1.35
CA PHE A 72 3.56 2.77 -1.66
C PHE A 72 4.97 2.23 -1.95
N ASP A 73 5.22 0.96 -1.63
CA ASP A 73 6.53 0.30 -1.78
C ASP A 73 7.62 0.92 -0.88
N CYS A 74 7.21 1.37 0.31
CA CYS A 74 8.13 1.95 1.29
C CYS A 74 8.84 0.85 2.10
N PRO A 75 9.84 1.19 2.95
CA PRO A 75 10.55 0.19 3.77
C PRO A 75 9.64 -0.68 4.65
N LEU A 76 8.45 -0.20 5.04
CA LEU A 76 7.47 -0.99 5.78
C LEU A 76 6.79 -2.05 4.90
N ASP A 77 6.36 -1.69 3.69
CA ASP A 77 5.71 -2.65 2.77
C ASP A 77 6.66 -3.77 2.38
N ASN A 78 7.94 -3.41 2.23
CA ASN A 78 8.99 -4.35 1.89
C ASN A 78 9.21 -5.45 2.94
N TYR A 79 8.76 -5.31 4.19
CA TYR A 79 8.75 -6.45 5.12
C TYR A 79 7.94 -7.62 4.55
N LEU A 80 6.78 -7.34 3.94
CA LEU A 80 5.94 -8.35 3.32
C LEU A 80 6.46 -8.73 1.93
N PHE A 81 6.86 -7.76 1.11
CA PHE A 81 7.32 -8.03 -0.26
C PHE A 81 8.62 -8.85 -0.26
N ASP A 82 9.56 -8.56 0.63
CA ASP A 82 10.78 -9.35 0.83
C ASP A 82 10.45 -10.74 1.40
N PHE A 83 9.52 -10.86 2.35
CA PHE A 83 9.12 -12.17 2.87
C PHE A 83 8.60 -13.11 1.78
N LYS A 84 7.87 -12.55 0.81
CA LYS A 84 7.34 -13.25 -0.37
C LYS A 84 8.26 -13.20 -1.59
N GLN A 85 9.38 -12.47 -1.54
CA GLN A 85 10.31 -12.27 -2.68
C GLN A 85 9.61 -11.77 -3.95
N VAL A 86 8.70 -10.81 -3.80
CA VAL A 86 8.00 -10.13 -4.91
C VAL A 86 8.38 -8.65 -4.95
N LYS A 87 8.11 -7.97 -6.06
CA LYS A 87 8.34 -6.52 -6.15
C LYS A 87 7.03 -5.76 -5.91
N GLY A 88 7.10 -4.60 -5.24
CA GLY A 88 5.96 -3.71 -5.10
C GLY A 88 5.33 -3.33 -6.44
N ALA A 89 6.15 -3.16 -7.49
CA ALA A 89 5.69 -2.91 -8.86
C ALA A 89 4.72 -3.99 -9.39
N ASP A 90 4.98 -5.28 -9.13
CA ASP A 90 4.10 -6.37 -9.58
C ASP A 90 2.75 -6.30 -8.85
N VAL A 91 2.76 -5.96 -7.56
CA VAL A 91 1.54 -5.73 -6.77
C VAL A 91 0.77 -4.51 -7.29
N LYS A 92 1.47 -3.42 -7.62
CA LYS A 92 0.85 -2.22 -8.18
C LYS A 92 0.18 -2.48 -9.53
N ASP A 93 0.77 -3.33 -10.36
CA ASP A 93 0.19 -3.76 -11.64
C ASP A 93 -1.10 -4.57 -11.45
N LEU A 94 -1.24 -5.36 -10.39
CA LEU A 94 -2.49 -6.05 -10.04
C LEU A 94 -3.56 -5.05 -9.61
N LEU A 95 -3.18 -4.07 -8.78
CA LEU A 95 -4.09 -3.04 -8.32
C LEU A 95 -4.62 -2.18 -9.48
N ALA A 96 -3.75 -1.84 -10.44
CA ALA A 96 -4.15 -1.12 -11.65
C ALA A 96 -5.13 -1.90 -12.54
N LYS A 97 -5.16 -3.24 -12.43
CA LYS A 97 -6.13 -4.11 -13.10
C LYS A 97 -7.43 -4.30 -12.31
N GLY A 98 -7.55 -3.68 -11.15
CA GLY A 98 -8.75 -3.75 -10.30
C GLY A 98 -8.78 -4.93 -9.33
N ALA A 99 -7.63 -5.56 -9.05
CA ALA A 99 -7.58 -6.72 -8.15
C ALA A 99 -8.11 -6.39 -6.73
N THR A 100 -8.94 -7.28 -6.19
CA THR A 100 -9.41 -7.20 -4.80
C THR A 100 -8.29 -7.56 -3.81
N ASP A 101 -8.56 -7.32 -2.53
CA ASP A 101 -7.66 -7.69 -1.44
C ASP A 101 -7.34 -9.20 -1.43
N GLU A 102 -8.38 -10.03 -1.57
CA GLU A 102 -8.27 -11.47 -1.60
C GLU A 102 -7.55 -11.97 -2.86
N GLU A 103 -7.78 -11.32 -4.01
CA GLU A 103 -7.09 -11.66 -5.25
C GLU A 103 -5.59 -11.37 -5.17
N VAL A 104 -5.19 -10.24 -4.56
CA VAL A 104 -3.77 -9.95 -4.34
C VAL A 104 -3.15 -10.92 -3.34
N ALA A 105 -3.84 -11.26 -2.24
CA ALA A 105 -3.33 -12.25 -1.28
C ALA A 105 -3.13 -13.63 -1.95
N LYS A 106 -4.11 -14.08 -2.74
CA LYS A 106 -3.99 -15.33 -3.51
C LYS A 106 -2.88 -15.27 -4.56
N TRP A 107 -2.66 -14.11 -5.16
CA TRP A 107 -1.54 -13.91 -6.08
C TRP A 107 -0.19 -14.06 -5.35
N LEU A 108 -0.04 -13.47 -4.15
CA LEU A 108 1.17 -13.64 -3.33
C LEU A 108 1.43 -15.12 -3.01
N ASP A 109 0.39 -15.90 -2.71
CA ASP A 109 0.51 -17.34 -2.44
C ASP A 109 1.01 -18.14 -3.65
N THR A 110 0.75 -17.66 -4.87
CA THR A 110 1.02 -18.41 -6.11
C THR A 110 2.24 -17.91 -6.91
N HIS A 111 2.66 -16.65 -6.73
CA HIS A 111 3.73 -16.01 -7.50
C HIS A 111 4.96 -15.64 -6.67
N GLY A 112 4.82 -15.51 -5.35
CA GLY A 112 5.96 -15.34 -4.44
C GLY A 112 6.60 -16.66 -4.04
N THR A 113 7.57 -16.58 -3.14
CA THR A 113 8.13 -17.75 -2.45
C THR A 113 6.98 -18.49 -1.73
N PRO A 114 6.77 -19.79 -1.99
CA PRO A 114 5.78 -20.57 -1.27
C PRO A 114 6.07 -20.54 0.24
N ARG A 115 5.03 -20.33 1.04
CA ARG A 115 5.12 -20.31 2.50
C ARG A 115 4.05 -21.21 3.07
N THR A 116 4.38 -21.96 4.12
CA THR A 116 3.35 -22.70 4.87
C THR A 116 2.51 -21.75 5.72
N ALA A 117 1.36 -22.22 6.19
CA ALA A 117 0.52 -21.44 7.09
C ALA A 117 1.26 -21.07 8.39
N GLU A 118 2.12 -21.96 8.88
CA GLU A 118 2.95 -21.76 10.07
C GLU A 118 4.02 -20.69 9.83
N GLU A 119 4.67 -20.67 8.65
CA GLU A 119 5.63 -19.63 8.29
C GLU A 119 4.95 -18.26 8.18
N ILE A 120 3.75 -18.19 7.59
CA ILE A 120 2.97 -16.95 7.50
C ILE A 120 2.57 -16.46 8.90
N ALA A 121 2.12 -17.36 9.77
CA ALA A 121 1.78 -17.03 11.16
C ALA A 121 3.00 -16.57 11.95
N GLY A 122 4.15 -17.23 11.77
CA GLY A 122 5.42 -16.86 12.39
C GLY A 122 5.91 -15.48 11.94
N PHE A 123 5.86 -15.20 10.63
CA PHE A 123 6.11 -13.88 10.08
C PHE A 123 5.17 -12.84 10.68
N ALA A 124 3.87 -13.14 10.72
CA ALA A 124 2.87 -12.21 11.25
C ALA A 124 3.16 -11.84 12.71
N ALA A 125 3.45 -12.83 13.56
CA ALA A 125 3.82 -12.62 14.95
C ALA A 125 5.13 -11.83 15.09
N GLN A 126 6.13 -12.13 14.25
CA GLN A 126 7.42 -11.42 14.27
C GLN A 126 7.27 -9.94 13.92
N VAL A 127 6.53 -9.61 12.86
CA VAL A 127 6.33 -8.22 12.43
C VAL A 127 5.48 -7.45 13.43
N GLU A 128 4.43 -8.07 13.96
CA GLU A 128 3.57 -7.47 14.97
C GLU A 128 4.30 -7.18 16.29
N ALA A 129 5.24 -8.06 16.68
CA ALA A 129 6.10 -7.87 17.85
C ALA A 129 7.35 -7.01 17.59
N ALA A 130 7.55 -6.53 16.35
CA ALA A 130 8.77 -5.81 15.99
C ALA A 130 8.90 -4.52 16.81
N ARG A 131 10.04 -4.38 17.49
CA ARG A 131 10.40 -3.23 18.32
C ARG A 131 11.64 -2.55 17.75
N PRO A 132 11.48 -1.49 16.93
CA PRO A 132 12.62 -0.74 16.41
C PRO A 132 13.51 -0.13 17.50
N TYR A 133 12.97 0.06 18.71
CA TYR A 133 13.75 0.46 19.89
C TYR A 133 14.92 -0.47 20.23
N ASP A 134 14.77 -1.77 19.94
CA ASP A 134 15.78 -2.80 20.23
C ASP A 134 16.76 -2.99 19.04
N MET A 135 16.60 -2.22 17.96
CA MET A 135 17.42 -2.26 16.75
C MET A 135 18.32 -1.02 16.71
N PRO A 136 19.65 -1.13 16.94
CA PRO A 136 20.54 0.02 17.05
C PRO A 136 20.42 1.03 15.90
N GLU A 137 20.23 0.54 14.68
CA GLU A 137 20.12 1.34 13.46
C GLU A 137 18.78 2.07 13.30
N LYS A 138 17.71 1.61 13.98
CA LYS A 138 16.37 2.23 13.91
C LYS A 138 15.96 2.90 15.22
N LYS A 139 16.71 2.68 16.31
CA LYS A 139 16.35 3.11 17.66
C LYS A 139 16.12 4.61 17.75
N GLN A 140 17.04 5.42 17.24
CA GLN A 140 16.92 6.88 17.35
C GLN A 140 15.72 7.39 16.54
N TRP A 141 15.59 6.93 15.28
CA TRP A 141 14.43 7.24 14.45
C TRP A 141 13.12 6.91 15.17
N PHE A 142 13.04 5.75 15.84
CA PHE A 142 11.84 5.34 16.55
C PHE A 142 11.57 6.19 17.80
N ILE A 143 12.61 6.57 18.56
CA ILE A 143 12.48 7.49 19.69
C ILE A 143 11.90 8.83 19.23
N ASP A 144 12.46 9.39 18.15
CA ASP A 144 12.05 10.69 17.64
C ASP A 144 10.60 10.67 17.15
N ASN A 145 10.20 9.61 16.45
CA ASN A 145 8.84 9.44 15.95
C ASN A 145 7.82 9.13 17.07
N CYS A 146 8.16 8.31 18.06
CA CYS A 146 7.27 8.09 19.21
C CYS A 146 7.01 9.37 20.01
N ALA A 147 7.98 10.29 20.05
CA ALA A 147 7.83 11.58 20.72
C ALA A 147 6.80 12.49 20.03
N THR A 148 6.62 12.41 18.70
CA THR A 148 5.64 13.25 17.97
C THR A 148 4.18 12.87 18.31
N VAL A 149 3.96 11.60 18.66
CA VAL A 149 2.63 11.05 18.99
C VAL A 149 2.45 10.79 20.50
N GLY A 150 3.48 11.04 21.31
CA GLY A 150 3.41 10.99 22.77
C GLY A 150 3.36 9.58 23.37
N ILE A 151 3.99 8.58 22.73
CA ILE A 151 4.07 7.20 23.25
C ILE A 151 5.47 6.84 23.77
N ASP A 152 5.56 5.86 24.67
CA ASP A 152 6.83 5.40 25.25
C ASP A 152 7.55 4.42 24.30
N PRO A 153 8.65 4.82 23.63
CA PRO A 153 9.31 3.98 22.64
C PRO A 153 9.88 2.69 23.25
N ALA A 154 10.16 2.63 24.56
CA ALA A 154 10.68 1.42 25.20
C ALA A 154 9.60 0.36 25.44
N LYS A 155 8.32 0.74 25.37
CA LYS A 155 7.15 -0.15 25.60
C LYS A 155 6.29 -0.36 24.37
N SER A 156 6.56 0.36 23.29
CA SER A 156 5.78 0.32 22.06
C SER A 156 6.43 -0.54 20.97
N THR A 157 5.60 -1.26 20.23
CA THR A 157 5.95 -1.89 18.96
C THR A 157 5.88 -0.88 17.82
N LEU A 158 6.43 -1.25 16.65
CA LEU A 158 6.24 -0.46 15.43
C LEU A 158 4.75 -0.26 15.11
N PHE A 159 3.91 -1.24 15.39
CA PHE A 159 2.47 -1.15 15.10
C PHE A 159 1.76 -0.20 16.04
N ASP A 160 2.16 -0.14 17.32
CA ASP A 160 1.62 0.84 18.27
C ASP A 160 1.94 2.27 17.83
N PHE A 161 3.16 2.51 17.34
CA PHE A 161 3.54 3.79 16.76
C PHE A 161 2.69 4.13 15.54
N LEU A 162 2.59 3.22 14.56
CA LEU A 162 1.84 3.47 13.32
C LEU A 162 0.36 3.78 13.59
N GLU A 163 -0.27 3.08 14.53
CA GLU A 163 -1.67 3.37 14.88
C GLU A 163 -1.82 4.68 15.66
N ALA A 164 -0.86 5.03 16.53
CA ALA A 164 -0.89 6.32 17.23
C ALA A 164 -0.72 7.49 16.26
N ASP A 165 0.16 7.33 15.26
CA ASP A 165 0.40 8.28 14.17
C ASP A 165 -0.83 8.43 13.28
N ASP A 166 -1.39 7.31 12.81
CA ASP A 166 -2.64 7.30 12.04
C ASP A 166 -3.80 7.99 12.79
N ALA A 167 -3.92 7.73 14.09
CA ALA A 167 -4.93 8.38 14.92
C ALA A 167 -4.68 9.89 15.07
N ALA A 168 -3.43 10.33 15.08
CA ALA A 168 -3.08 11.75 15.09
C ALA A 168 -3.47 12.42 13.76
N VAL A 169 -3.14 11.81 12.62
CA VAL A 169 -3.54 12.26 11.28
C VAL A 169 -5.07 12.35 11.18
N ALA A 170 -5.79 11.30 11.56
CA ALA A 170 -7.26 11.30 11.53
C ALA A 170 -7.88 12.44 12.36
N ARG A 171 -7.30 12.75 13.55
CA ARG A 171 -7.75 13.89 14.37
C ARG A 171 -7.50 15.24 13.69
N GLN A 172 -6.37 15.40 13.01
CA GLN A 172 -6.06 16.66 12.32
C GLN A 172 -7.09 16.94 11.20
N HIS A 173 -7.44 15.93 10.40
CA HIS A 173 -8.45 16.08 9.36
C HIS A 173 -9.86 16.31 9.91
N ALA A 174 -10.21 15.70 11.04
CA ALA A 174 -11.50 15.91 11.69
C ALA A 174 -11.68 17.33 12.26
N VAL A 175 -10.59 18.04 12.57
CA VAL A 175 -10.64 19.44 13.05
C VAL A 175 -10.60 20.44 11.89
N ALA A 176 -10.08 20.04 10.73
CA ALA A 176 -9.96 20.87 9.54
C ALA A 176 -11.20 20.83 8.61
N SER A 177 -12.20 20.01 8.93
CA SER A 177 -13.46 19.82 8.19
C SER A 177 -14.64 20.49 8.87
#